data_AF-A0A969ICR5-F1
#
_entry.id   AF-A0A969ICR5-F1
#
_cell.length_a   1.000
_cell.length_b   1.000
_cell.length_c   1.000
_cell.angle_alpha   90.00
_cell.angle_beta   90.00
_cell.angle_gamma   90.00
#
_symmetry.space_group_name_H-M   'P 1'
#
loop_
_entity.id
_entity.type
_entity.pdbx_description
1 polymer ?
#
loop_
_entity_poly.entity_id
_entity_poly.type
_entity_poly.pdbx_seq_one_letter_code
_entity_poly.pdbx_strand_id
1 'polypeptide(L)' 'MNRVINYFSKWGIHQWVRMAFGLFFTGAYIVQPQWPFILFGAVFILQAFTNTGCRGDSCSL' A
#
# COMPACT_ATOMS: atom_id res chain seq x y z
N MET A 1 10.21 -10.47 -20.59
CA MET A 1 9.21 -9.54 -20.02
C MET A 1 9.23 -9.65 -18.51
N ASN A 2 9.53 -8.55 -17.81
CA ASN A 2 9.86 -8.53 -16.39
C ASN A 2 8.62 -8.84 -15.53
N ARG A 3 8.66 -9.91 -14.74
CA ARG A 3 7.54 -10.38 -13.88
C ARG A 3 7.01 -9.28 -12.93
N VAL A 4 7.89 -8.35 -12.56
CA VAL A 4 7.56 -7.20 -11.71
C VAL A 4 6.60 -6.23 -12.39
N ILE A 5 6.77 -5.95 -13.68
CA ILE A 5 5.91 -5.00 -14.41
C ILE A 5 4.48 -5.54 -14.48
N ASN A 6 4.34 -6.84 -14.80
CA ASN A 6 3.03 -7.51 -14.84
C ASN A 6 2.32 -7.52 -13.47
N TYR A 7 3.08 -7.49 -12.37
CA TYR A 7 2.50 -7.42 -11.03
C TYR A 7 1.78 -6.09 -10.80
N PHE A 8 2.44 -4.97 -11.11
CA PHE A 8 1.86 -3.64 -10.96
C PHE A 8 0.76 -3.33 -12.00
N SER A 9 0.79 -3.97 -13.18
CA SER A 9 -0.30 -3.84 -14.17
C SER A 9 -1.64 -4.42 -13.69
N LYS A 10 -1.63 -5.29 -12.68
CA LYS A 10 -2.85 -5.85 -12.07
C LYS A 10 -3.38 -5.03 -10.89
N TRP A 11 -2.67 -3.98 -10.48
CA TRP A 11 -3.05 -3.23 -9.29
C TRP A 11 -4.33 -2.44 -9.51
N GLY A 12 -5.30 -2.62 -8.62
CA GLY A 12 -6.50 -1.80 -8.57
C GLY A 12 -6.22 -0.42 -7.96
N ILE A 13 -7.16 0.51 -8.18
CA ILE A 13 -7.09 1.88 -7.63
C ILE A 13 -6.91 1.86 -6.10
N HIS A 14 -7.55 0.93 -5.40
CA HIS A 14 -7.44 0.78 -3.95
C HIS A 14 -6.03 0.45 -3.48
N GLN A 15 -5.26 -0.35 -4.23
CA GLN A 15 -3.87 -0.67 -3.89
C GLN A 15 -2.97 0.56 -4.07
N TRP A 16 -3.17 1.32 -5.13
CA TRP A 16 -2.46 2.59 -5.34
C TRP A 16 -2.76 3.61 -4.24
N VAL A 17 -4.03 3.74 -3.83
CA VAL A 17 -4.43 4.61 -2.73
C VAL A 17 -3.78 4.17 -1.42
N ARG A 18 -3.82 2.88 -1.09
CA ARG A 18 -3.16 2.33 0.10
C ARG A 18 -1.65 2.57 0.07
N MET A 19 -1.01 2.39 -1.09
CA MET A 19 0.43 2.67 -1.26
C MET A 19 0.75 4.15 -1.03
N ALA A 20 -0.07 5.07 -1.55
CA ALA A 20 0.11 6.50 -1.35
C ALA A 20 0.01 6.88 0.13
N PHE A 21 -1.01 6.38 0.85
CA PHE A 21 -1.12 6.58 2.31
C PHE A 21 0.06 5.98 3.06
N GLY A 22 0.49 4.78 2.67
CA GLY A 22 1.64 4.11 3.26
C GLY A 22 2.93 4.92 3.16
N LEU A 23 3.20 5.48 1.97
CA LEU A 23 4.33 6.37 1.73
C LEU A 23 4.19 7.69 2.48
N PHE A 24 2.99 8.27 2.52
CA PHE A 24 2.73 9.51 3.26
C PHE A 24 3.03 9.36 4.75
N PHE A 25 2.49 8.33 5.41
CA PHE A 25 2.75 8.09 6.84
C PHE A 25 4.20 7.73 7.12
N THR A 26 4.84 6.95 6.24
CA THR A 26 6.27 6.63 6.40
C THR A 26 7.14 7.88 6.23
N GLY A 27 6.81 8.76 5.28
CA GLY A 27 7.47 10.05 5.12
C GLY A 27 7.23 10.98 6.31
N ALA A 28 6.01 10.97 6.88
CA ALA A 28 5.68 11.71 8.09
C ALA A 28 6.56 11.30 9.28
N TYR A 29 6.92 10.01 9.40
CA TYR A 29 7.86 9.54 10.44
C TYR A 29 9.25 10.18 10.33
N ILE A 30 9.71 10.53 9.11
CA ILE A 30 11.01 11.18 8.91
C ILE A 30 10.99 12.61 9.48
N VAL A 31 9.87 13.31 9.36
CA VAL A 31 9.72 14.70 9.84
C VAL A 31 9.35 14.74 11.32
N GLN A 32 8.49 13.81 11.75
CA GLN A 32 7.97 13.70 13.10
C GLN A 32 8.05 12.23 13.53
N PRO A 33 9.11 11.81 14.24
CA PRO A 33 9.39 10.40 14.52
C PRO A 33 8.48 9.84 15.64
N GLN A 34 7.17 9.85 15.41
CA GLN A 34 6.17 9.22 16.26
C GLN A 34 5.93 7.80 15.77
N TRP A 35 6.02 6.82 16.67
CA TRP A 35 5.84 5.41 16.37
C TRP A 35 4.53 5.06 15.60
N PRO A 36 3.38 5.75 15.78
CA PRO A 36 2.18 5.42 15.04
C PRO A 36 2.35 5.63 13.53
N PHE A 37 3.13 6.63 13.11
CA PHE A 37 3.30 6.94 11.69
C PHE A 37 3.99 5.81 10.95
N ILE A 38 5.09 5.27 11.49
CA ILE A 38 5.76 4.14 10.85
C ILE A 38 4.89 2.87 10.88
N LEU A 39 4.13 2.65 11.96
CA LEU A 39 3.23 1.51 12.08
C LEU A 39 2.09 1.57 11.05
N PHE A 40 1.37 2.69 10.98
CA PHE A 40 0.31 2.87 9.99
C PHE A 40 0.86 2.85 8.57
N GLY A 41 2.00 3.49 8.32
CA GLY A 41 2.69 3.45 7.03
C GLY A 41 2.97 2.02 6.57
N ALA A 42 3.61 1.22 7.42
CA ALA A 42 3.91 -0.18 7.13
C ALA A 42 2.65 -1.02 6.87
N VAL A 43 1.60 -0.83 7.67
CA VAL A 43 0.33 -1.55 7.52
C VAL A 43 -0.35 -1.22 6.19
N PHE A 44 -0.36 0.03 5.77
CA PHE A 44 -0.93 0.45 4.48
C PHE A 44 -0.13 -0.08 3.29
N ILE A 45 1.19 -0.04 3.36
CA ILE A 45 2.07 -0.61 2.33
C ILE A 45 1.81 -2.12 2.23
N LEU A 46 1.79 -2.83 3.35
CA LEU A 46 1.51 -4.25 3.37
C LEU A 46 0.17 -4.56 2.70
N GLN A 47 -0.91 -3.85 3.07
CA GLN A 47 -2.23 -4.02 2.46
C GLN A 47 -2.28 -3.70 0.97
N ALA A 48 -1.43 -2.80 0.46
CA ALA A 48 -1.32 -2.52 -0.97
C ALA A 48 -0.71 -3.71 -1.72
N PHE A 49 0.33 -4.32 -1.16
CA PHE A 49 1.00 -5.48 -1.77
C PHE A 49 0.19 -6.77 -1.63
N THR A 50 -0.34 -7.07 -0.45
CA THR A 50 -1.06 -8.32 -0.19
C THR A 50 -2.51 -8.29 -0.65
N ASN A 51 -3.01 -7.11 -1.04
CA ASN A 51 -4.41 -6.88 -1.35
C ASN A 51 -5.38 -7.35 -0.24
N THR A 52 -4.93 -7.29 1.03
CA THR A 52 -5.71 -7.77 2.17
C THR A 52 -7.05 -7.01 2.26
N GLY A 53 -8.13 -7.75 2.49
CA GLY A 53 -9.50 -7.22 2.52
C GLY A 53 -10.26 -7.33 1.18
N CYS A 54 -9.61 -7.72 0.09
CA CYS A 54 -10.27 -8.00 -1.19
C CYS A 54 -10.21 -9.50 -1.52
N ARG A 55 -11.27 -10.06 -2.14
CA ARG A 55 -11.31 -11.47 -2.53
C ARG A 55 -10.79 -11.63 -3.96
N GLY A 56 -9.49 -11.90 -4.10
CA GLY A 56 -8.82 -12.02 -5.41
C GLY A 56 -8.38 -10.66 -5.98
N ASP A 57 -8.37 -10.51 -7.31
CA ASP A 57 -8.00 -9.27 -8.00
C ASP A 57 -9.15 -8.22 -8.04
N SER A 58 -10.33 -8.58 -7.53
CA SER A 58 -11.54 -7.75 -7.58
C SER A 58 -11.93 -7.31 -6.16
N CYS A 59 -11.87 -6.00 -5.90
CA CYS A 59 -12.52 -5.42 -4.73
C CYS A 59 -13.83 -4.79 -5.20
N SER A 60 -14.96 -5.36 -4.81
CA SER A 60 -16.24 -4.63 -4.88
C SER A 60 -16.21 -3.59 -3.77
N LEU A 61 -16.58 -2.36 -4.12
CA LEU A 61 -17.00 -1.39 -3.10
C LEU A 61 -18.17 -1.99 -2.28
#